data_AF-A0A7C2EMR1-F1
#
_entry.id   AF-A0A7C2EMR1-F1
#
_cell.length_a   1.000
_cell.length_b   1.000
_cell.length_c   1.000
_cell.angle_alpha   90.00
_cell.angle_beta   90.00
_cell.angle_gamma   90.00
#
_symmetry.space_group_name_H-M   'P 1'
#
loop_
_entity.id
_entity.type
_entity.pdbx_description
1 polymer ?
#
loop_
_entity_poly.entity_id
_entity_poly.type
_entity_poly.pdbx_seq_one_letter_code
_entity_poly.pdbx_strand_id
1 'polypeptide(L)' 'MLMVDAVREATALGDARAANMVLLGAFLAAEPVVSLRAVVQALRERIPPDRTALVALNLSAIARGWEIAREQLLPQRV' A
#
# COMPACT_ATOMS: atom_id res chain seq x y z
N MET A 1 4.71 -12.83 12.76
CA MET A 1 3.73 -12.98 11.65
C MET A 1 3.20 -11.60 11.32
N LEU A 2 3.30 -11.16 10.07
CA LEU A 2 2.80 -9.86 9.64
C LEU A 2 1.27 -9.94 9.51
N MET A 3 0.55 -9.10 10.24
CA MET A 3 -0.91 -9.05 10.24
C MET A 3 -1.41 -7.72 9.71
N VAL A 4 -2.29 -7.75 8.71
CA VAL A 4 -2.82 -6.54 8.07
C VAL A 4 -4.33 -6.70 7.86
N ASP A 5 -5.12 -5.86 8.53
CA ASP A 5 -6.56 -5.75 8.28
C ASP A 5 -6.80 -4.81 7.08
N ALA A 6 -6.46 -5.30 5.89
CA ALA A 6 -6.40 -4.47 4.69
C ALA A 6 -7.74 -3.85 4.29
N VAL A 7 -8.86 -4.55 4.53
CA VAL A 7 -10.20 -4.04 4.23
C VAL A 7 -10.52 -2.87 5.14
N ARG A 8 -10.23 -2.97 6.44
CA ARG A 8 -10.44 -1.88 7.39
C ARG A 8 -9.61 -0.65 7.03
N GLU A 9 -8.33 -0.84 6.75
CA GLU A 9 -7.42 0.28 6.41
C GLU A 9 -7.83 0.95 5.10
N ALA A 10 -8.20 0.18 4.07
CA ALA A 10 -8.68 0.72 2.81
C ALA A 10 -10.02 1.45 2.94
N THR A 11 -10.92 0.92 3.78
CA THR A 11 -12.19 1.58 4.10
C THR A 11 -11.96 2.91 4.80
N ALA A 12 -11.00 2.99 5.73
CA ALA A 12 -10.62 4.24 6.40
C ALA A 12 -10.02 5.28 5.43
N LEU A 13 -9.43 4.83 4.31
CA LEU A 13 -8.95 5.68 3.22
C LEU A 13 -10.06 6.08 2.22
N GLY A 14 -11.28 5.54 2.37
CA GLY A 14 -12.45 5.92 1.58
C GLY A 14 -12.91 4.89 0.54
N ASP A 15 -12.20 3.77 0.34
CA ASP A 15 -12.68 2.70 -0.54
C ASP A 15 -12.09 1.34 -0.16
N ALA A 16 -12.95 0.43 0.30
CA ALA A 16 -12.56 -0.95 0.63
C ALA A 16 -11.91 -1.69 -0.56
N ARG A 17 -12.19 -1.30 -1.80
CA ARG A 17 -11.59 -1.91 -3.00
C ARG A 17 -10.08 -1.69 -3.11
N ALA A 18 -9.53 -0.70 -2.39
CA ALA A 18 -8.09 -0.46 -2.32
C ALA A 18 -7.34 -1.41 -1.36
N ALA A 19 -8.01 -2.41 -0.76
CA ALA A 19 -7.39 -3.34 0.17
C ALA A 19 -6.20 -4.11 -0.43
N ASN A 20 -6.26 -4.46 -1.72
CA ASN A 20 -5.14 -5.10 -2.40
C ASN A 20 -3.89 -4.21 -2.46
N MET A 21 -4.05 -2.90 -2.53
CA MET A 21 -2.93 -1.95 -2.49
C MET A 21 -2.34 -1.84 -1.10
N VAL A 22 -3.16 -1.91 -0.05
CA VAL A 22 -2.67 -2.02 1.33
C VAL A 22 -1.82 -3.29 1.49
N LEU A 23 -2.31 -4.43 1.00
CA LEU A 23 -1.53 -5.67 1.04
C LEU A 23 -0.24 -5.59 0.22
N LEU A 24 -0.27 -4.97 -0.96
CA LEU A 24 0.91 -4.78 -1.79
C LEU A 24 1.99 -3.95 -1.08
N GLY A 25 1.59 -2.85 -0.44
CA GLY A 25 2.50 -2.02 0.35
C GLY A 25 3.14 -2.78 1.51
N ALA A 26 2.33 -3.55 2.25
CA ALA A 26 2.80 -4.36 3.37
C ALA A 26 3.75 -5.47 2.92
N PHE A 27 3.43 -6.13 1.81
CA PHE A 27 4.28 -7.16 1.20
C PHE A 27 5.64 -6.59 0.79
N LEU A 28 5.67 -5.45 0.10
CA LEU A 28 6.94 -4.86 -0.38
C LEU A 28 7.83 -4.30 0.75
N ALA A 29 7.24 -3.91 1.87
CA ALA A 29 7.99 -3.54 3.06
C ALA A 29 8.66 -4.75 3.73
N ALA A 30 8.02 -5.91 3.67
CA ALA A 30 8.57 -7.16 4.17
C ALA A 30 9.58 -7.81 3.21
N GLU A 31 9.27 -7.76 1.91
CA GLU A 31 10.01 -8.41 0.84
C GLU A 31 10.11 -7.47 -0.38
N PRO A 32 11.19 -6.68 -0.51
CA PRO A 32 11.32 -5.64 -1.53
C PRO A 32 11.75 -6.22 -2.89
N VAL A 33 10.99 -7.18 -3.42
CA VAL A 33 11.23 -7.82 -4.75
C VAL A 33 11.19 -6.84 -5.93
N VAL A 34 10.56 -5.68 -5.74
CA VAL A 34 10.50 -4.59 -6.73
C VAL A 34 10.55 -3.24 -6.00
N SER A 35 11.17 -2.23 -6.61
CA SER A 35 11.20 -0.88 -6.04
C SER A 35 9.81 -0.24 -6.00
N LEU A 36 9.52 0.51 -4.92
CA LEU A 36 8.27 1.29 -4.80
C LEU A 36 8.08 2.25 -5.98
N ARG A 37 9.17 2.85 -6.49
CA ARG A 37 9.13 3.73 -7.67
C ARG A 37 8.57 3.02 -8.90
N ALA A 38 9.01 1.79 -9.18
CA ALA A 38 8.52 1.01 -10.31
C ALA A 38 7.03 0.66 -10.17
N VAL A 39 6.57 0.37 -8.95
CA VAL A 39 5.14 0.14 -8.67
C VAL A 39 4.32 1.40 -8.94
N VAL A 40 4.76 2.56 -8.45
CA VAL A 40 4.08 3.84 -8.68
C VAL A 40 4.00 4.18 -10.16
N GLN A 41 5.07 3.94 -10.92
CA GLN A 41 5.08 4.14 -12.36
C GLN A 41 4.08 3.21 -13.06
N ALA A 42 4.12 1.90 -12.78
CA ALA A 42 3.22 0.93 -13.38
C ALA A 42 1.74 1.24 -13.07
N LEU A 43 1.44 1.71 -11.86
CA LEU A 43 0.09 2.12 -11.45
C LEU A 43 -0.40 3.31 -12.28
N ARG A 44 0.46 4.33 -12.50
CA ARG A 44 0.13 5.51 -13.31
C ARG A 44 -0.05 5.20 -14.79
N GLU A 45 0.70 4.23 -15.34
CA GLU A 45 0.57 3.80 -16.73
C GLU A 45 -0.71 3.00 -17.00
N ARG A 46 -1.22 2.30 -15.97
CA ARG A 46 -2.43 1.46 -16.09
C ARG A 46 -3.74 2.19 -15.83
N ILE A 47 -3.70 3.30 -15.09
CA ILE A 47 -4.89 4.09 -14.74
C ILE A 47 -5.00 5.28 -15.71
N PRO A 48 -6.17 5.49 -16.33
CA PRO A 48 -6.42 6.68 -17.16
C PRO A 48 -6.06 7.99 -16.44
N PRO A 49 -5.43 8.96 -17.13
CA PRO A 49 -4.86 10.16 -16.50
C PRO A 49 -5.91 11.07 -15.84
N ASP A 50 -7.16 11.02 -16.30
CA ASP A 50 -8.32 11.73 -15.74
C ASP A 50 -8.80 11.14 -14.40
N ARG A 51 -8.36 9.94 -14.02
CA ARG A 51 -8.69 9.29 -12.74
C ARG A 51 -7.67 9.59 -11.65
N THR A 52 -7.28 10.86 -11.50
CA THR A 52 -6.24 11.28 -10.56
C THR A 52 -6.57 10.91 -9.11
N ALA A 53 -7.84 10.99 -8.70
CA ALA A 53 -8.29 10.58 -7.37
C ALA A 53 -8.08 9.07 -7.10
N LEU A 54 -8.28 8.23 -8.12
CA LEU A 54 -8.05 6.79 -8.01
C LEU A 54 -6.56 6.49 -7.86
N VAL A 55 -5.70 7.17 -8.62
CA VAL A 55 -4.24 7.05 -8.46
C VAL A 55 -3.83 7.45 -7.04
N ALA A 56 -4.28 8.61 -6.56
CA ALA A 56 -3.96 9.10 -5.22
C ALA A 56 -4.37 8.11 -4.13
N LEU A 57 -5.60 7.59 -4.20
CA LEU A 57 -6.11 6.60 -3.25
C LEU A 57 -5.27 5.32 -3.21
N ASN A 58 -4.93 4.75 -4.38
CA ASN A 58 -4.10 3.55 -4.44
C ASN A 58 -2.69 3.81 -3.89
N LEU A 59 -2.10 4.99 -4.14
CA LEU A 59 -0.82 5.38 -3.57
C LEU A 59 -0.86 5.50 -2.05
N SER A 60 -1.91 6.12 -1.50
CA SER A 60 -2.14 6.19 -0.05
C SER A 60 -2.32 4.81 0.56
N ALA A 61 -3.03 3.90 -0.11
CA ALA A 61 -3.20 2.53 0.34
C ALA A 61 -1.87 1.75 0.38
N ILE A 62 -1.03 1.86 -0.66
CA ILE A 62 0.32 1.27 -0.67
C ILE A 62 1.16 1.83 0.49
N ALA A 63 1.16 3.16 0.67
CA ALA A 63 1.91 3.78 1.77
C ALA A 63 1.44 3.26 3.13
N ARG A 64 0.12 3.14 3.34
CA ARG A 64 -0.44 2.65 4.59
C ARG A 64 -0.03 1.21 4.90
N GLY A 65 -0.10 0.33 3.90
CA GLY A 65 0.35 -1.05 4.04
C GLY A 65 1.82 -1.15 4.42
N TRP A 66 2.66 -0.34 3.76
CA TRP A 66 4.09 -0.28 4.02
C TRP A 66 4.40 0.15 5.45
N GLU A 67 3.71 1.16 5.97
CA GLU A 67 3.83 1.63 7.36
C GLU A 67 3.49 0.53 8.37
N ILE A 68 2.34 -0.12 8.20
CA ILE A 68 1.88 -1.21 9.09
C ILE A 68 2.93 -2.32 9.17
N ALA A 69 3.48 -2.71 8.01
CA ALA A 69 4.51 -3.73 7.96
C ALA A 69 5.80 -3.26 8.65
N ARG A 70 6.26 -2.03 8.41
CA ARG A 70 7.45 -1.50 9.08
C ARG A 70 7.29 -1.45 10.60
N GLU A 71 6.13 -1.04 11.11
CA GLU A 71 5.85 -0.99 12.54
C GLU A 71 5.93 -2.38 13.20
N GLN A 72 5.49 -3.43 12.50
CA GLN A 72 5.53 -4.80 13.01
C GLN A 72 6.86 -5.52 12.79
N LEU A 73 7.62 -5.13 11.76
CA LEU A 73 8.90 -5.75 11.41
C LEU A 73 10.09 -5.07 12.09
N LEU A 74 9.96 -3.83 12.53
CA LEU A 74 11.00 -3.19 13.32
C LEU A 74 11.07 -3.87 14.70
N PRO A 75 12.28 -4.29 15.16
CA PRO A 75 12.43 -4.79 16.51
C PRO A 75 12.00 -3.68 17.47
N GLN A 76 11.13 -4.02 18.43
CA GLN A 76 10.71 -3.06 19.46
C GLN A 76 11.97 -2.47 20.08
N ARG A 77 12.14 -1.14 19.93
CA ARG A 77 13.25 -0.42 20.52
C ARG A 77 13.17 -0.60 22.03
N VAL A 78 14.10 -1.39 22.57
CA VAL A 78 14.41 -1.48 23.99
C VAL A 78 15.19 -0.23 24.40
#